data_AF-A4C6K3-F1
#
_entry.id   AF-A4C6K3-F1
#
_cell.length_a   1.000
_cell.length_b   1.000
_cell.length_c   1.000
_cell.angle_alpha   90.00
_cell.angle_beta   90.00
_cell.angle_gamma   90.00
#
_symmetry.space_group_name_H-M   'P 1'
#
loop_
_entity.id
_entity.type
_entity.pdbx_description
1 polymer ?
#
loop_
_entity_poly.entity_id
_entity_poly.type
_entity_poly.pdbx_seq_one_letter_code
_entity_poly.pdbx_strand_id
1 'polypeptide(L)'
;MTKSAMAQLLEIMQQLRDPQTGCPWDIKQTFESIVPHTLEEAYEVADAIEKGDLAGLKSELGDLLFQVIFYSQLAKEQQLFDFNDVVNTLNEKLVRRHPMFLVMRQ
;
A
#
# COMPACT_ATOMS: atom_id res chain seq x y z
N MET A 1 22.66 10.22 -3.87
CA MET A 1 21.52 10.39 -2.96
C MET A 1 20.84 9.05 -2.82
N THR A 2 20.69 8.54 -1.59
CA THR A 2 19.96 7.29 -1.31
C THR A 2 18.48 7.49 -1.56
N LYS A 3 17.82 6.58 -2.30
CA LYS A 3 16.36 6.58 -2.47
C LYS A 3 15.70 6.43 -1.09
N SER A 4 14.53 7.04 -0.91
CA SER A 4 13.70 6.80 0.28
C SER A 4 13.21 5.35 0.30
N ALA A 5 12.92 4.81 1.49
CA ALA A 5 12.39 3.45 1.63
C ALA A 5 11.11 3.23 0.79
N MET A 6 10.24 4.25 0.70
CA MET A 6 9.04 4.18 -0.14
C MET A 6 9.35 4.18 -1.63
N ALA A 7 10.31 4.99 -2.09
CA ALA A 7 10.71 4.95 -3.49
C ALA A 7 11.32 3.60 -3.88
N GLN A 8 12.03 2.95 -2.95
CA GLN A 8 12.55 1.59 -3.15
C GLN A 8 11.42 0.56 -3.23
N LEU A 9 10.43 0.63 -2.35
CA LEU A 9 9.30 -0.31 -2.36
C LEU A 9 8.46 -0.21 -3.63
N LEU A 10 8.17 1.01 -4.10
CA LEU A 10 7.44 1.22 -5.35
C LEU A 10 8.22 0.70 -6.57
N GLU A 11 9.55 0.84 -6.56
CA GLU A 11 10.41 0.29 -7.62
C GLU A 11 10.43 -1.24 -7.60
N ILE A 12 10.51 -1.86 -6.43
CA ILE A 12 10.41 -3.32 -6.28
C ILE A 12 9.08 -3.81 -6.85
N MET A 13 7.96 -3.16 -6.47
CA MET A 13 6.64 -3.53 -6.99
C MET A 13 6.57 -3.44 -8.52
N GLN A 14 7.14 -2.38 -9.10
CA GLN A 14 7.21 -2.21 -10.55
C GLN A 14 8.03 -3.34 -11.20
N GLN A 15 9.15 -3.74 -10.61
CA GLN A 15 9.99 -4.84 -11.11
C GLN A 15 9.26 -6.18 -11.00
N LEU A 16 8.58 -6.46 -9.89
CA LEU A 16 7.82 -7.70 -9.70
C LEU A 16 6.71 -7.87 -10.75
N ARG A 17 6.13 -6.77 -11.22
CA ARG A 17 5.08 -6.76 -12.25
C ARG A 17 5.57 -6.40 -13.66
N ASP A 18 6.87 -6.34 -13.88
CA ASP A 18 7.40 -6.15 -15.23
C ASP A 18 6.95 -7.31 -16.14
N PRO A 19 6.29 -7.06 -17.28
CA PRO A 19 5.72 -8.13 -18.11
C PRO A 19 6.75 -9.11 -18.69
N GLN A 20 8.04 -8.74 -18.74
CA GLN A 20 9.10 -9.53 -19.36
C GLN A 20 9.96 -10.25 -18.32
N THR A 21 10.22 -9.60 -17.19
CA THR A 21 11.22 -10.02 -16.19
C THR A 21 10.64 -10.21 -14.79
N GLY A 22 9.38 -9.81 -14.58
CA GLY A 22 8.71 -9.88 -13.30
C GLY A 22 8.38 -11.31 -12.87
N CYS A 23 7.85 -11.40 -11.65
CA CYS A 23 7.42 -12.65 -11.06
C CYS A 23 6.15 -13.18 -11.77
N PRO A 24 6.13 -14.44 -12.25
CA PRO A 24 4.98 -14.99 -12.96
C PRO A 24 3.68 -15.03 -12.14
N TRP A 25 3.77 -15.08 -10.81
CA TRP A 25 2.61 -15.03 -9.94
C TRP A 25 2.06 -13.60 -9.88
N ASP A 26 2.92 -12.62 -9.61
CA ASP A 26 2.54 -11.21 -9.49
C ASP A 26 1.90 -10.71 -10.79
N ILE A 27 2.53 -10.94 -11.94
CA ILE A 27 2.04 -10.49 -13.26
C ILE A 27 0.60 -10.95 -13.54
N LYS A 28 0.20 -12.13 -13.07
CA LYS A 28 -1.12 -12.72 -13.32
C LYS A 28 -2.24 -12.15 -12.45
N GLN A 29 -1.91 -11.40 -11.39
CA GLN A 29 -2.90 -10.90 -10.46
C GLN A 29 -3.71 -9.75 -11.07
N THR A 30 -4.97 -9.65 -10.63
CA THR A 30 -5.93 -8.58 -10.95
C THR A 30 -6.40 -7.91 -9.68
N PHE A 31 -7.23 -6.87 -9.78
CA PHE A 31 -7.84 -6.27 -8.59
C PHE A 31 -8.61 -7.30 -7.77
N GLU A 32 -9.39 -8.14 -8.44
CA GLU A 32 -10.26 -9.14 -7.80
C GLU A 32 -9.46 -10.26 -7.13
N SER A 33 -8.35 -10.70 -7.72
CA SER A 33 -7.55 -11.79 -7.15
C SER A 33 -6.81 -11.39 -5.88
N ILE A 34 -6.55 -10.09 -5.67
CA ILE A 34 -5.85 -9.56 -4.49
C ILE A 34 -6.81 -9.30 -3.30
N VAL A 35 -8.13 -9.23 -3.54
CA VAL A 35 -9.13 -8.95 -2.48
C VAL A 35 -9.03 -9.94 -1.30
N PRO A 36 -8.97 -11.27 -1.50
CA PRO A 36 -8.89 -12.22 -0.40
C PRO A 36 -7.65 -11.98 0.47
N HIS A 37 -6.49 -11.74 -0.15
CA HIS A 37 -5.24 -11.43 0.54
C HIS A 37 -5.38 -10.14 1.36
N THR A 38 -5.97 -9.09 0.78
CA THR A 38 -6.19 -7.82 1.50
C THR A 38 -7.04 -7.99 2.76
N LEU A 39 -8.04 -8.87 2.72
CA LEU A 39 -8.88 -9.17 3.88
C LEU A 39 -8.11 -9.97 4.93
N GLU A 40 -7.34 -10.97 4.50
CA GLU A 40 -6.49 -11.79 5.36
C GLU A 40 -5.51 -10.92 6.16
N GLU A 41 -4.72 -10.07 5.49
CA GLU A 41 -3.75 -9.18 6.15
C GLU A 41 -4.44 -8.23 7.17
N ALA A 42 -5.65 -7.76 6.85
CA ALA A 42 -6.40 -6.89 7.76
C ALA A 42 -6.85 -7.64 9.03
N TYR A 43 -7.20 -8.93 8.91
CA TYR A 43 -7.49 -9.79 10.05
C TYR A 43 -6.24 -10.12 10.85
N GLU A 44 -5.09 -10.33 10.21
CA GLU A 44 -3.82 -10.61 10.88
C GLU A 44 -3.32 -9.39 11.66
N VAL A 45 -3.47 -8.17 11.11
CA VAL A 45 -3.23 -6.92 11.86
C VAL A 45 -4.10 -6.86 13.11
N ALA A 46 -5.39 -7.19 13.01
CA ALA A 46 -6.31 -7.17 14.15
C ALA A 46 -5.92 -8.21 15.21
N ASP A 47 -5.60 -9.43 14.79
CA ASP A 47 -5.18 -10.53 15.66
C ASP A 47 -3.86 -10.21 16.39
N ALA A 48 -2.88 -9.61 15.70
CA ALA A 48 -1.63 -9.17 16.31
C ALA A 48 -1.86 -8.10 17.40
N ILE A 49 -2.80 -7.17 17.18
CA ILE A 49 -3.20 -6.18 18.19
C ILE A 49 -3.84 -6.86 19.39
N GLU A 50 -4.79 -7.78 19.17
CA GLU A 50 -5.49 -8.49 20.24
C GLU A 50 -4.53 -9.31 21.12
N LYS A 51 -3.49 -9.89 20.51
CA LYS A 51 -2.45 -10.65 21.20
C LYS A 51 -1.35 -9.77 21.84
N GLY A 52 -1.34 -8.47 21.55
CA GLY A 52 -0.27 -7.57 21.99
C GLY A 52 1.09 -7.88 21.35
N ASP A 53 1.10 -8.55 20.20
CA ASP A 53 2.31 -8.89 19.47
C ASP A 53 2.76 -7.71 18.59
N LEU A 54 3.60 -6.85 19.15
CA LEU A 54 4.13 -5.68 18.43
C LEU A 54 5.08 -6.05 17.29
N ALA A 55 5.73 -7.22 17.36
CA ALA A 55 6.63 -7.67 16.31
C ALA A 55 5.83 -8.17 15.10
N GLY A 56 4.82 -9.01 15.35
CA GLY A 56 3.84 -9.44 14.36
C GLY A 56 3.12 -8.24 13.74
N LEU A 57 2.60 -7.32 14.57
CA LEU A 57 1.90 -6.13 14.08
C LEU A 57 2.71 -5.32 13.07
N LYS A 58 4.02 -5.18 13.29
CA LYS A 58 4.89 -4.46 12.33
C LYS A 58 4.99 -5.21 10.99
N SER A 59 5.01 -6.54 11.01
CA SER A 59 5.00 -7.38 9.80
C SER A 59 3.68 -7.18 9.06
N GLU A 60 2.55 -7.42 9.72
CA GLU A 60 1.23 -7.42 9.08
C GLU A 60 0.84 -6.03 8.55
N LEU A 61 1.28 -4.95 9.21
CA LEU A 61 1.11 -3.60 8.66
C LEU A 61 1.90 -3.39 7.37
N GLY A 62 3.05 -4.04 7.24
CA GLY A 62 3.85 -4.06 6.03
C GLY A 62 3.16 -4.82 4.91
N ASP A 63 2.59 -5.98 5.20
CA ASP A 63 1.90 -6.82 4.23
C ASP A 63 0.58 -6.18 3.79
N LEU A 64 -0.18 -5.56 4.71
CA LEU A 64 -1.34 -4.76 4.36
C LEU A 64 -0.97 -3.54 3.48
N LEU A 65 0.15 -2.87 3.77
CA LEU A 65 0.66 -1.78 2.92
C LEU A 65 1.07 -2.29 1.53
N PHE A 66 1.65 -3.49 1.45
CA PHE A 66 1.99 -4.13 0.19
C PHE A 66 0.75 -4.30 -0.70
N GLN A 67 -0.39 -4.72 -0.14
CA GLN A 67 -1.64 -4.83 -0.92
C GLN A 67 -2.08 -3.47 -1.51
N VAL A 68 -1.97 -2.37 -0.75
CA VAL A 68 -2.28 -1.02 -1.24
C VAL A 68 -1.37 -0.61 -2.41
N ILE A 69 -0.08 -0.94 -2.31
CA ILE A 69 0.91 -0.67 -3.36
C ILE A 69 0.63 -1.53 -4.59
N PHE A 70 0.22 -2.78 -4.39
CA PHE A 70 -0.15 -3.70 -5.46
C PHE A 70 -1.31 -3.15 -6.30
N TYR A 71 -2.40 -2.72 -5.64
CA TYR A 71 -3.53 -2.08 -6.31
C TYR A 71 -3.13 -0.79 -7.04
N SER A 72 -2.27 0.01 -6.42
CA SER A 72 -1.77 1.24 -7.03
C SER A 72 -0.96 0.96 -8.29
N GLN A 73 -0.17 -0.12 -8.30
CA GLN A 73 0.60 -0.56 -9.46
C GLN A 73 -0.31 -1.10 -10.57
N LEU A 74 -1.32 -1.91 -10.24
CA LEU A 74 -2.34 -2.37 -11.19
C LEU A 74 -3.09 -1.20 -11.84
N ALA A 75 -3.49 -0.20 -11.05
CA ALA A 75 -4.18 0.99 -11.54
C ALA A 75 -3.27 1.82 -12.46
N LYS A 76 -1.99 1.93 -12.12
CA LYS A 76 -0.98 2.62 -12.93
C LYS A 76 -0.76 1.94 -14.28
N GLU A 77 -0.69 0.61 -14.30
CA GLU A 77 -0.62 -0.19 -15.54
C GLU A 77 -1.80 0.08 -16.47
N GLN A 78 -2.97 0.35 -15.90
CA GLN A 78 -4.21 0.67 -16.64
C GLN A 78 -4.41 2.18 -16.88
N GLN A 79 -3.43 3.03 -16.56
CA GLN A 79 -3.49 4.49 -16.69
C GLN A 79 -4.68 5.14 -15.95
N LEU A 80 -5.10 4.56 -14.81
CA LEU A 80 -6.23 5.04 -14.02
C LEU A 80 -5.80 6.04 -12.94
N PHE A 81 -4.88 5.63 -12.07
CA PHE A 81 -4.27 6.41 -10.99
C PHE A 81 -3.00 5.70 -10.51
N ASP A 82 -2.17 6.38 -9.72
CA ASP A 82 -1.01 5.78 -9.06
C ASP A 82 -1.01 5.93 -7.54
N PHE A 83 0.06 5.47 -6.89
CA PHE A 83 0.20 5.52 -5.43
C PHE A 83 0.17 6.97 -4.88
N ASN A 84 0.72 7.94 -5.61
CA ASN A 84 0.70 9.33 -5.17
C ASN A 84 -0.72 9.89 -5.19
N ASP A 85 -1.53 9.52 -6.19
CA ASP A 85 -2.94 9.91 -6.24
C ASP A 85 -3.73 9.38 -5.04
N VAL A 86 -3.47 8.14 -4.62
CA VAL A 86 -4.06 7.53 -3.42
C VAL A 86 -3.69 8.33 -2.16
N VAL A 87 -2.41 8.65 -1.99
CA VAL A 87 -1.91 9.41 -0.84
C VAL A 87 -2.43 10.85 -0.83
N ASN A 88 -2.46 11.52 -1.98
CA ASN A 88 -2.99 12.89 -2.12
C ASN A 88 -4.48 12.92 -1.77
N THR A 89 -5.25 11.96 -2.28
CA THR A 89 -6.67 11.82 -1.95
C THR A 89 -6.87 11.61 -0.44
N LEU A 90 -6.01 10.82 0.22
CA LEU A 90 -6.06 10.63 1.67
C LEU A 90 -5.71 11.94 2.41
N ASN A 91 -4.66 12.64 2.01
CA ASN A 91 -4.24 13.90 2.61
C ASN A 91 -5.36 14.94 2.54
N GLU A 92 -5.98 15.14 1.39
CA GLU A 92 -7.12 16.05 1.22
C GLU A 92 -8.30 15.67 2.13
N LYS A 93 -8.61 14.37 2.24
CA LYS A 93 -9.66 13.88 3.15
C LYS A 93 -9.33 14.18 4.60
N LEU A 94 -8.09 13.97 5.03
CA LEU A 94 -7.65 14.22 6.40
C LEU A 94 -7.65 15.72 6.74
N VAL A 95 -7.18 16.56 5.81
CA VAL A 95 -7.21 18.03 5.94
C VAL A 95 -8.64 18.53 6.12
N ARG A 96 -9.56 18.04 5.27
CA ARG A 96 -10.98 18.42 5.35
C ARG A 96 -11.66 17.94 6.63
N ARG A 97 -11.31 16.76 7.15
CA ARG A 97 -11.92 16.17 8.36
C ARG A 97 -11.35 16.73 9.66
N HIS A 98 -10.13 17.27 9.64
CA HIS A 98 -9.44 17.78 10.83
C HIS A 98 -8.89 19.21 10.61
N PRO A 99 -9.75 20.19 10.30
CA PRO A 99 -9.32 21.54 9.96
C PRO A 99 -8.50 22.19 11.08
N MET A 100 -8.83 21.92 12.35
CA MET A 100 -8.16 22.54 13.50
C MET A 100 -6.72 22.07 13.70
N PHE A 101 -6.37 20.83 13.34
CA PHE A 101 -5.03 20.27 13.55
C PHE A 101 -3.98 20.90 12.61
N LEU A 102 -4.40 21.36 11.43
CA LEU A 102 -3.49 21.86 10.40
C LEU A 102 -3.30 23.38 10.41
N VAL A 103 -4.18 24.13 11.08
CA VAL A 103 -4.04 25.59 11.26
C VAL A 103 -2.92 25.94 12.25
N MET A 104 -2.52 25.03 13.14
CA MET A 104 -1.50 25.27 14.17
C MET A 104 -0.04 24.96 13.74
N ARG A 105 0.21 24.63 12.46
CA ARG A 105 1.54 24.18 11.98
C ARG A 105 2.12 24.97 10.79
N GLN A 106 1.62 26.17 10.50
CA GLN A 106 2.27 27.14 9.60
C GLN A 106 2.97 28.23 10.39
#